data_AF-A0A180GSX7-F1
#
_entry.id   AF-A0A180GSX7-F1
#
_cell.length_a   1.000
_cell.length_b   1.000
_cell.length_c   1.000
_cell.angle_alpha   90.00
_cell.angle_beta   90.00
_cell.angle_gamma   90.00
#
_symmetry.space_group_name_H-M   'P 1'
#
loop_
_entity.id
_entity.type
_entity.pdbx_description
1 polymer ?
#
loop_
_entity_poly.entity_id
_entity_poly.type
_entity_poly.pdbx_seq_one_letter_code
_entity_poly.pdbx_strand_id
1 'polypeptide(L)'
;MVKHVILYTRVLFKEHGLGNIFGGVRYFTEHYKWTSLDPSFKCIGKTEKRIIDLTFLAQKLDYFCCDFITSCSPTEYSDFKIHLKINKYVNKLKFSSNSEELLDHKKKITNHQLIPEYQEYKGDLERLITLLLKALYKRELPLFCEGKRDISLAICEFFDFIEKEFCPGLVKITVSEYFKNDYKEVERFEEQVQLILLQEEFYEIKNMTYDLWSLESDEVKLLLEDPNIHQTFYQEIPKRFQEFFPKFKDMYLRIDKRGDSLSNWLRNQNEIPLFFDQIEKLRGNFMQMYKSIFGIELKTV
;
A
#
# COMPACT_ATOMS: atom_id res chain seq x y z
N MET A 1 -13.60 9.02 -17.71
CA MET A 1 -13.09 10.08 -16.80
C MET A 1 -12.00 9.57 -15.86
N VAL A 2 -12.27 8.69 -14.88
CA VAL A 2 -11.25 8.20 -13.90
C VAL A 2 -9.98 7.63 -14.55
N LYS A 3 -10.11 6.73 -15.54
CA LYS A 3 -8.96 6.19 -16.27
C LYS A 3 -8.09 7.27 -16.95
N HIS A 4 -8.70 8.38 -17.37
CA HIS A 4 -7.96 9.50 -17.98
C HIS A 4 -7.21 10.30 -16.91
N VAL A 5 -7.79 10.51 -15.73
CA VAL A 5 -7.10 11.14 -14.59
C VAL A 5 -5.87 10.32 -14.18
N ILE A 6 -6.01 9.00 -14.13
CA ILE A 6 -4.89 8.09 -13.84
C ILE A 6 -3.81 8.20 -14.91
N LEU A 7 -4.19 8.13 -16.20
CA LEU A 7 -3.23 8.24 -17.30
C LEU A 7 -2.54 9.61 -17.32
N TYR A 8 -3.29 10.69 -17.11
CA TYR A 8 -2.75 12.04 -17.08
C TYR A 8 -1.81 12.24 -15.89
N THR A 9 -2.19 11.77 -14.70
CA THR A 9 -1.31 11.78 -13.52
C THR A 9 -0.01 11.02 -13.79
N ARG A 10 -0.07 9.86 -14.46
CA ARG A 10 1.14 9.09 -14.86
C ARG A 10 2.09 9.90 -15.74
N VAL A 11 1.54 10.63 -16.70
CA VAL A 11 2.33 11.48 -17.59
C VAL A 11 3.00 12.60 -16.79
N LEU A 12 2.23 13.31 -15.96
CA LEU A 12 2.75 14.41 -15.14
C LEU A 12 3.85 13.93 -14.17
N PHE A 13 3.68 12.77 -13.52
CA PHE A 13 4.73 12.20 -12.66
C PHE A 13 6.02 11.94 -13.42
N LYS A 14 5.92 11.37 -14.63
CA LYS A 14 7.08 11.10 -15.49
C LYS A 14 7.77 12.39 -15.93
N GLU A 15 6.99 13.40 -16.34
CA GLU A 15 7.52 14.71 -16.76
C GLU A 15 8.24 15.44 -15.63
N HIS A 16 7.79 15.25 -14.38
CA HIS A 16 8.39 15.85 -13.19
C HIS A 16 9.43 14.96 -12.50
N GLY A 17 9.86 13.86 -13.14
CA GLY A 17 10.91 12.99 -12.60
C GLY A 17 10.53 12.18 -11.35
N LEU A 18 9.24 12.07 -11.00
CA LEU A 18 8.73 11.41 -9.78
C LEU A 18 8.68 9.86 -9.89
N GLY A 19 9.45 9.28 -10.81
CA GLY A 19 9.57 7.84 -10.98
C GLY A 19 8.31 7.12 -11.51
N ASN A 20 8.31 5.79 -11.33
CA ASN A 20 7.23 4.92 -11.76
C ASN A 20 6.17 4.80 -10.67
N ILE A 21 4.95 5.31 -10.91
CA ILE A 21 3.87 5.28 -9.91
C ILE A 21 3.44 3.87 -9.50
N PHE A 22 3.56 2.87 -10.38
CA PHE A 22 3.28 1.47 -10.03
C PHE A 22 4.37 0.88 -9.13
N GLY A 23 5.54 1.51 -9.14
CA GLY A 23 6.74 1.12 -8.42
C GLY A 23 6.96 1.85 -7.10
N GLY A 24 6.08 2.76 -6.68
CA GLY A 24 6.33 3.68 -5.56
C GLY A 24 5.18 3.91 -4.58
N VAL A 25 3.98 4.18 -5.10
CA VAL A 25 2.92 4.79 -4.29
C VAL A 25 1.77 3.80 -4.09
N ARG A 26 1.26 3.72 -2.86
CA ARG A 26 0.05 2.92 -2.56
C ARG A 26 -1.17 3.54 -3.22
N TYR A 27 -1.31 4.86 -3.07
CA TYR A 27 -2.37 5.69 -3.65
C TYR A 27 -1.75 6.98 -4.18
N PHE A 28 -1.74 7.19 -5.50
CA PHE A 28 -1.10 8.41 -6.04
C PHE A 28 -1.80 9.70 -5.59
N THR A 29 -3.07 9.64 -5.16
CA THR A 29 -3.79 10.80 -4.66
C THR A 29 -3.27 11.29 -3.30
N GLU A 30 -2.47 10.47 -2.61
CA GLU A 30 -1.78 10.79 -1.36
C GLU A 30 -0.35 11.31 -1.58
N HIS A 31 0.16 11.26 -2.82
CA HIS A 31 1.48 11.80 -3.10
C HIS A 31 1.50 13.31 -2.89
N TYR A 32 2.48 13.82 -2.13
CA TYR A 32 2.55 15.23 -1.72
C TYR A 32 2.45 16.22 -2.88
N LYS A 33 3.06 15.88 -4.03
CA LYS A 33 3.05 16.74 -5.23
C LYS A 33 1.77 16.63 -6.04
N TRP A 34 0.92 15.62 -5.81
CA TRP A 34 -0.20 15.30 -6.71
C TRP A 34 -1.09 16.52 -6.94
N THR A 35 -1.60 17.16 -5.90
CA THR A 35 -2.47 18.34 -6.05
C THR A 35 -1.79 19.58 -6.63
N SER A 36 -0.47 19.60 -6.69
CA SER A 36 0.35 20.68 -7.24
C SER A 36 0.75 20.42 -8.70
N LEU A 37 0.57 19.20 -9.21
CA LEU A 37 0.82 18.85 -10.62
C LEU A 37 -0.22 19.48 -11.58
N ASP A 38 -1.46 19.63 -11.13
CA ASP A 38 -2.52 20.27 -11.90
C ASP A 38 -3.54 20.94 -10.96
N PRO A 39 -3.87 22.23 -11.14
CA PRO A 39 -4.84 22.93 -10.27
C PRO A 39 -6.20 22.24 -10.19
N SER A 40 -6.63 21.51 -11.22
CA SER A 40 -7.91 20.79 -11.24
C SER A 40 -7.97 19.66 -10.22
N PHE A 41 -6.83 19.09 -9.81
CA PHE A 41 -6.80 18.02 -8.81
C PHE A 41 -7.21 18.50 -7.41
N LYS A 42 -7.11 19.81 -7.12
CA LYS A 42 -7.62 20.41 -5.87
C LYS A 42 -9.14 20.34 -5.76
N CYS A 43 -9.86 20.24 -6.88
CA CYS A 43 -11.31 20.14 -6.91
C CYS A 43 -11.83 18.70 -6.75
N ILE A 44 -10.94 17.70 -6.68
CA ILE A 44 -11.33 16.29 -6.55
C ILE A 44 -11.70 15.98 -5.10
N GLY A 45 -12.98 15.68 -4.87
CA GLY A 45 -13.52 15.32 -3.57
C GLY A 45 -13.05 13.96 -3.05
N LYS A 46 -13.34 13.67 -1.78
CA LYS A 46 -12.88 12.45 -1.09
C LYS A 46 -13.40 11.18 -1.77
N THR A 47 -14.66 11.16 -2.19
CA THR A 47 -15.27 10.00 -2.85
C THR A 47 -14.63 9.77 -4.22
N GLU A 48 -14.36 10.82 -4.98
CA GLU A 48 -13.68 10.73 -6.25
C GLU A 48 -12.25 10.21 -6.08
N LYS A 49 -11.50 10.66 -5.06
CA LYS A 49 -10.17 10.13 -4.73
C LYS A 49 -10.23 8.62 -4.46
N ARG A 50 -11.14 8.16 -3.58
CA ARG A 50 -11.34 6.72 -3.31
C ARG A 50 -11.61 5.91 -4.58
N ILE A 51 -12.45 6.44 -5.49
CA ILE A 51 -12.74 5.79 -6.78
C ILE A 51 -11.49 5.75 -7.68
N ILE A 52 -10.71 6.84 -7.72
CA ILE A 52 -9.46 6.93 -8.46
C ILE A 52 -8.46 5.90 -7.93
N ASP A 53 -8.26 5.84 -6.62
CA ASP A 53 -7.32 4.93 -5.97
C ASP A 53 -7.70 3.47 -6.16
N LEU A 54 -8.98 3.11 -5.97
CA LEU A 54 -9.47 1.77 -6.29
C LEU A 54 -9.22 1.39 -7.75
N THR A 55 -9.51 2.31 -8.67
CA THR A 55 -9.32 2.06 -10.10
C THR A 55 -7.83 1.94 -10.45
N PHE A 56 -6.97 2.68 -9.76
CA PHE A 56 -5.53 2.58 -9.88
C PHE A 56 -5.00 1.24 -9.37
N LEU A 57 -5.42 0.81 -8.18
CA LEU A 57 -5.06 -0.51 -7.63
C LEU A 57 -5.49 -1.65 -8.54
N ALA A 58 -6.67 -1.55 -9.16
CA ALA A 58 -7.10 -2.54 -10.13
C ALA A 58 -6.18 -2.60 -11.37
N GLN A 59 -5.77 -1.46 -11.92
CA GLN A 59 -4.81 -1.42 -13.02
C GLN A 59 -3.44 -1.96 -12.59
N LYS A 60 -3.04 -1.70 -11.35
CA LYS A 60 -1.79 -2.20 -10.76
C LYS A 60 -1.84 -3.73 -10.62
N LEU A 61 -2.95 -4.28 -10.14
CA LEU A 61 -3.20 -5.73 -10.10
C LEU A 61 -3.15 -6.34 -11.50
N ASP A 62 -3.84 -5.76 -12.48
CA ASP A 62 -3.83 -6.26 -13.86
C ASP A 62 -2.40 -6.25 -14.44
N TYR A 63 -1.66 -5.16 -14.24
CA TYR A 63 -0.26 -5.01 -14.69
C TYR A 63 0.65 -6.09 -14.09
N PHE A 64 0.69 -6.20 -12.77
CA PHE A 64 1.56 -7.18 -12.11
C PHE A 64 1.09 -8.62 -12.29
N CYS A 65 -0.20 -8.85 -12.52
CA CYS A 65 -0.74 -10.16 -12.87
C CYS A 65 -0.22 -10.58 -14.23
N CYS A 66 -0.23 -9.69 -15.23
CA CYS A 66 0.40 -9.96 -16.52
C CYS A 66 1.89 -10.27 -16.38
N ASP A 67 2.65 -9.46 -15.63
CA ASP A 67 4.08 -9.68 -15.41
C ASP A 67 4.34 -11.03 -14.72
N PHE A 68 3.58 -11.36 -13.67
CA PHE A 68 3.69 -12.64 -12.96
C PHE A 68 3.33 -13.85 -13.84
N ILE A 69 2.31 -13.69 -14.70
CA ILE A 69 1.92 -14.72 -15.66
C ILE A 69 3.03 -14.93 -16.69
N THR A 70 3.69 -13.88 -17.18
CA THR A 70 4.78 -14.04 -18.16
C THR A 70 5.99 -14.77 -17.59
N SER A 71 6.20 -14.73 -16.26
CA SER A 71 7.29 -15.42 -15.59
C SER A 71 6.95 -16.84 -15.13
N CYS A 72 5.66 -17.21 -15.06
CA CYS A 72 5.19 -18.55 -14.70
C CYS A 72 4.71 -19.33 -15.95
N SER A 73 4.89 -20.65 -15.98
CA SER A 73 4.53 -21.51 -17.14
C SER A 73 3.09 -21.28 -17.67
N PRO A 74 2.86 -21.30 -19.00
CA PRO A 74 1.56 -20.97 -19.64
C PRO A 74 0.37 -21.86 -19.26
N THR A 75 0.57 -23.05 -18.70
CA THR A 75 -0.52 -24.01 -18.43
C THR A 75 -1.35 -23.66 -17.19
N GLU A 76 -0.83 -22.82 -16.29
CA GLU A 76 -1.58 -22.32 -15.12
C GLU A 76 -2.32 -20.99 -15.41
N TYR A 77 -2.25 -20.52 -16.66
CA TYR A 77 -2.69 -19.20 -17.16
C TYR A 77 -4.17 -18.85 -16.91
N SER A 78 -5.10 -19.81 -17.05
CA SER A 78 -6.54 -19.54 -16.93
C SER A 78 -6.95 -19.16 -15.51
N ASP A 79 -6.24 -19.69 -14.52
CA ASP A 79 -6.62 -19.59 -13.11
C ASP A 79 -6.19 -18.27 -12.49
N PHE A 80 -5.21 -17.59 -13.10
CA PHE A 80 -4.62 -16.37 -12.58
C PHE A 80 -5.26 -15.09 -13.12
N LYS A 81 -6.06 -15.16 -14.18
CA LYS A 81 -6.73 -13.97 -14.71
C LYS A 81 -7.74 -13.46 -13.69
N ILE A 82 -7.34 -12.42 -12.98
CA ILE A 82 -8.18 -11.76 -11.97
C ILE A 82 -9.32 -11.05 -12.71
N HIS A 83 -10.52 -11.63 -12.70
CA HIS A 83 -11.71 -10.98 -13.25
C HIS A 83 -12.38 -10.11 -12.17
N LEU A 84 -11.62 -9.15 -11.65
CA LEU A 84 -12.14 -8.17 -10.69
C LEU A 84 -13.20 -7.31 -11.38
N LYS A 85 -14.44 -7.42 -10.91
CA LYS A 85 -15.53 -6.57 -11.41
C LYS A 85 -15.46 -5.20 -10.74
N ILE A 86 -14.46 -4.38 -11.08
CA ILE A 86 -14.24 -3.07 -10.42
C ILE A 86 -15.49 -2.18 -10.43
N ASN A 87 -16.33 -2.27 -11.47
CA ASN A 87 -17.57 -1.50 -11.53
C ASN A 87 -18.51 -1.73 -10.33
N LYS A 88 -18.59 -2.93 -9.74
CA LYS A 88 -19.43 -3.14 -8.53
C LYS A 88 -18.87 -2.40 -7.32
N TYR A 89 -17.56 -2.45 -7.11
CA TYR A 89 -16.89 -1.69 -6.05
C TYR A 89 -17.04 -0.18 -6.23
N VAL A 90 -16.84 0.33 -7.46
CA VAL A 90 -17.03 1.75 -7.79
C VAL A 90 -18.48 2.19 -7.56
N ASN A 91 -19.46 1.37 -7.97
CA ASN A 91 -20.86 1.67 -7.74
C ASN A 91 -21.15 1.76 -6.24
N LYS A 92 -20.69 0.80 -5.43
CA LYS A 92 -20.86 0.84 -3.98
C LYS A 92 -20.23 2.09 -3.35
N LEU A 93 -19.02 2.48 -3.77
CA LEU A 93 -18.36 3.71 -3.30
C LEU A 93 -19.16 4.98 -3.61
N LYS A 94 -19.85 5.03 -4.76
CA LYS A 94 -20.73 6.16 -5.11
C LYS A 94 -21.97 6.23 -4.22
N PHE A 95 -22.55 5.08 -3.89
CA PHE A 95 -23.75 4.99 -3.05
C PHE A 95 -23.47 5.15 -1.55
N SER A 96 -22.27 4.80 -1.08
CA SER A 96 -21.87 4.91 0.34
C SER A 96 -21.41 6.33 0.72
N SER A 97 -22.14 7.36 0.27
CA SER A 97 -21.68 8.76 0.24
C SER A 97 -21.43 9.38 1.63
N ASN A 98 -21.75 8.67 2.72
CA ASN A 98 -21.60 9.16 4.09
C ASN A 98 -20.55 8.35 4.87
N SER A 99 -19.60 9.05 5.49
CA SER A 99 -18.60 8.48 6.41
C SER A 99 -19.21 7.78 7.64
N GLU A 100 -20.48 8.07 7.95
CA GLU A 100 -21.23 7.42 9.04
C GLU A 100 -21.50 5.93 8.77
N GLU A 101 -21.66 5.52 7.51
CA GLU A 101 -21.89 4.10 7.17
C GLU A 101 -20.64 3.24 7.44
N LEU A 102 -19.43 3.77 7.23
CA LEU A 102 -18.18 3.07 7.54
C LEU A 102 -18.02 2.79 9.05
N LEU A 103 -18.47 3.72 9.90
CA LEU A 103 -18.50 3.53 11.36
C LEU A 103 -19.59 2.54 11.78
N ASP A 104 -20.72 2.53 11.08
CA ASP A 104 -21.81 1.59 11.31
C ASP A 104 -21.45 0.16 10.88
N HIS A 105 -20.66 -0.02 9.81
CA HIS A 105 -20.09 -1.31 9.43
C HIS A 105 -19.12 -1.86 10.50
N LYS A 106 -18.26 -1.01 11.07
CA LYS A 106 -17.40 -1.40 12.22
C LYS A 106 -18.21 -1.93 13.40
N LYS A 107 -19.39 -1.34 13.68
CA LYS A 107 -20.30 -1.77 14.75
C LYS A 107 -21.10 -3.02 14.39
N LYS A 108 -21.54 -3.16 13.13
CA LYS A 108 -22.33 -4.32 12.64
C LYS A 108 -21.52 -5.61 12.59
N ILE A 109 -20.22 -5.54 12.34
CA ILE A 109 -19.32 -6.72 12.29
C ILE A 109 -19.13 -7.35 13.67
N THR A 110 -19.11 -6.55 14.73
CA THR A 110 -19.12 -7.05 16.12
C THR A 110 -20.35 -7.89 16.46
N ASN A 111 -21.44 -7.77 15.70
CA ASN A 111 -22.70 -8.47 15.96
C ASN A 111 -22.96 -9.68 15.04
N HIS A 112 -21.97 -10.15 14.27
CA HIS A 112 -22.09 -11.32 13.37
C HIS A 112 -23.27 -11.27 12.38
N GLN A 113 -23.88 -10.10 12.17
CA GLN A 113 -24.83 -9.93 11.09
C GLN A 113 -24.03 -9.93 9.80
N LEU A 114 -24.14 -11.05 9.06
CA LEU A 114 -23.67 -11.20 7.69
C LEU A 114 -24.07 -9.96 6.90
N ILE A 115 -23.10 -9.07 6.71
CA ILE A 115 -23.16 -7.93 5.83
C ILE A 115 -23.67 -8.47 4.48
N PRO A 116 -24.84 -8.07 3.97
CA PRO A 116 -25.32 -8.49 2.64
C PRO A 116 -24.28 -8.28 1.54
N GLU A 117 -23.40 -7.29 1.74
CA GLU A 117 -22.25 -7.00 0.89
C GLU A 117 -21.20 -8.12 0.88
N TYR A 118 -21.05 -8.95 1.92
CA TYR A 118 -20.06 -10.03 1.98
C TYR A 118 -20.16 -10.98 0.78
N GLN A 119 -21.36 -11.48 0.49
CA GLN A 119 -21.58 -12.44 -0.60
C GLN A 119 -21.26 -11.85 -1.98
N GLU A 120 -21.42 -10.54 -2.15
CA GLU A 120 -21.15 -9.86 -3.42
C GLU A 120 -19.64 -9.77 -3.72
N TYR A 121 -18.80 -9.59 -2.69
CA TYR A 121 -17.36 -9.35 -2.85
C TYR A 121 -16.49 -10.57 -2.50
N LYS A 122 -17.02 -11.53 -1.73
CA LYS A 122 -16.31 -12.74 -1.27
C LYS A 122 -15.53 -13.43 -2.39
N GLY A 123 -16.18 -13.75 -3.51
CA GLY A 123 -15.55 -14.53 -4.58
C GLY A 123 -14.35 -13.83 -5.23
N ASP A 124 -14.31 -12.50 -5.23
CA ASP A 124 -13.14 -11.75 -5.74
C ASP A 124 -12.01 -11.78 -4.70
N LEU A 125 -12.33 -11.62 -3.42
CA LEU A 125 -11.35 -11.66 -2.33
C LEU A 125 -10.74 -13.06 -2.14
N GLU A 126 -11.53 -14.13 -2.22
CA GLU A 126 -11.01 -15.51 -2.17
C GLU A 126 -10.00 -15.79 -3.29
N ARG A 127 -10.28 -15.29 -4.51
CA ARG A 127 -9.34 -15.42 -5.63
C ARG A 127 -8.04 -14.66 -5.38
N LEU A 128 -8.13 -13.45 -4.83
CA LEU A 128 -6.95 -12.67 -4.46
C LEU A 128 -6.15 -13.37 -3.35
N ILE A 129 -6.80 -13.98 -2.35
CA ILE A 129 -6.16 -14.78 -1.30
C ILE A 129 -5.42 -15.97 -1.93
N THR A 130 -6.10 -16.75 -2.79
CA THR A 130 -5.47 -17.89 -3.48
C THR A 130 -4.27 -17.45 -4.32
N LEU A 131 -4.40 -16.36 -5.08
CA LEU A 131 -3.30 -15.84 -5.90
C LEU A 131 -2.13 -15.37 -5.04
N LEU A 132 -2.40 -14.67 -3.93
CA LEU A 132 -1.36 -14.23 -3.01
C LEU A 132 -0.59 -15.42 -2.43
N LEU A 133 -1.28 -16.45 -1.94
CA LEU A 133 -0.65 -17.66 -1.42
C LEU A 133 0.23 -18.35 -2.47
N LYS A 134 -0.25 -18.45 -3.72
CA LYS A 134 0.53 -19.01 -4.83
C LYS A 134 1.76 -18.16 -5.17
N ALA A 135 1.59 -16.83 -5.25
CA ALA A 135 2.68 -15.90 -5.55
C ALA A 135 3.77 -15.95 -4.48
N LEU A 136 3.39 -16.02 -3.21
CA LEU A 136 4.31 -16.13 -2.08
C LEU A 136 5.01 -17.50 -2.00
N TYR A 137 4.33 -18.58 -2.39
CA TYR A 137 4.91 -19.91 -2.42
C TYR A 137 5.96 -20.07 -3.53
N LYS A 138 5.69 -19.52 -4.72
CA LYS A 138 6.58 -19.57 -5.88
C LYS A 138 7.75 -18.58 -5.82
N ARG A 139 7.84 -17.79 -4.75
CA ARG A 139 8.75 -16.66 -4.68
C ARG A 139 10.19 -17.13 -4.47
N GLU A 140 11.02 -16.98 -5.51
CA GLU A 140 12.48 -17.10 -5.42
C GLU A 140 13.16 -15.77 -5.06
N LEU A 141 12.46 -14.64 -5.21
CA LEU A 141 13.01 -13.29 -5.05
C LEU A 141 12.74 -12.73 -3.64
N PRO A 142 13.68 -12.04 -2.99
CA PRO A 142 13.45 -11.45 -1.68
C PRO A 142 12.37 -10.36 -1.75
N LEU A 143 11.47 -10.35 -0.77
CA LEU A 143 10.50 -9.27 -0.53
C LEU A 143 11.21 -7.92 -0.42
N PHE A 144 12.37 -7.89 0.24
CA PHE A 144 13.10 -6.69 0.70
C PHE A 144 14.10 -6.11 -0.30
N CYS A 145 13.89 -6.28 -1.61
CA CYS A 145 14.71 -5.63 -2.63
C CYS A 145 14.02 -4.39 -3.20
N GLU A 146 14.74 -3.28 -3.24
CA GLU A 146 14.31 -2.03 -3.86
C GLU A 146 13.93 -2.24 -5.33
N GLY A 147 12.79 -1.68 -5.74
CA GLY A 147 12.30 -1.73 -7.13
C GLY A 147 11.72 -3.07 -7.60
N LYS A 148 11.75 -4.14 -6.79
CA LYS A 148 11.16 -5.45 -7.12
C LYS A 148 9.76 -5.60 -6.54
N ARG A 149 8.80 -4.94 -7.17
CA ARG A 149 7.37 -5.07 -6.84
C ARG A 149 6.70 -6.11 -7.72
N ASP A 150 5.76 -6.83 -7.14
CA ASP A 150 5.04 -7.90 -7.82
C ASP A 150 3.56 -7.92 -7.43
N ILE A 151 2.87 -8.93 -7.93
CA ILE A 151 1.44 -9.13 -7.73
C ILE A 151 1.06 -9.30 -6.25
N SER A 152 1.94 -9.84 -5.41
CA SER A 152 1.70 -10.03 -3.96
C SER A 152 1.48 -8.69 -3.27
N LEU A 153 2.34 -7.72 -3.57
CA LEU A 153 2.22 -6.38 -3.00
C LEU A 153 0.93 -5.69 -3.47
N ALA A 154 0.62 -5.74 -4.78
CA ALA A 154 -0.59 -5.14 -5.31
C ALA A 154 -1.87 -5.75 -4.68
N ILE A 155 -1.86 -7.05 -4.37
CA ILE A 155 -2.95 -7.71 -3.62
C ILE A 155 -3.02 -7.19 -2.19
N CYS A 156 -1.89 -7.09 -1.49
CA CYS A 156 -1.85 -6.55 -0.13
C CYS A 156 -2.37 -5.10 -0.07
N GLU A 157 -1.99 -4.24 -1.01
CA GLU A 157 -2.50 -2.87 -1.10
C GLU A 157 -4.00 -2.83 -1.40
N PHE A 158 -4.50 -3.75 -2.24
CA PHE A 158 -5.92 -3.89 -2.47
C PHE A 158 -6.67 -4.29 -1.20
N PHE A 159 -6.14 -5.23 -0.41
CA PHE A 159 -6.73 -5.57 0.90
C PHE A 159 -6.69 -4.40 1.87
N ASP A 160 -5.59 -3.64 1.93
CA ASP A 160 -5.48 -2.43 2.75
C ASP A 160 -6.55 -1.39 2.38
N PHE A 161 -6.77 -1.18 1.09
CA PHE A 161 -7.83 -0.30 0.60
C PHE A 161 -9.21 -0.78 1.04
N ILE A 162 -9.48 -2.08 0.91
CA ILE A 162 -10.78 -2.63 1.31
C ILE A 162 -11.03 -2.39 2.80
N GLU A 163 -10.03 -2.65 3.64
CA GLU A 163 -10.14 -2.53 5.09
C GLU A 163 -10.23 -1.09 5.60
N LYS A 164 -9.60 -0.13 4.91
CA LYS A 164 -9.59 1.28 5.33
C LYS A 164 -10.69 2.11 4.67
N GLU A 165 -10.88 1.92 3.38
CA GLU A 165 -11.60 2.86 2.52
C GLU A 165 -12.83 2.25 1.83
N PHE A 166 -13.14 0.96 2.02
CA PHE A 166 -14.32 0.34 1.40
C PHE A 166 -15.29 -0.26 2.42
N CYS A 167 -14.89 -1.36 3.07
CA CYS A 167 -15.69 -2.09 4.04
C CYS A 167 -14.72 -2.75 5.04
N PRO A 168 -14.45 -2.08 6.17
CA PRO A 168 -13.62 -2.66 7.24
C PRO A 168 -14.12 -4.04 7.65
N GLY A 169 -13.23 -4.96 7.99
CA GLY A 169 -13.47 -6.34 8.39
C GLY A 169 -13.86 -7.31 7.27
N LEU A 170 -14.07 -6.84 6.04
CA LEU A 170 -14.49 -7.70 4.93
C LEU A 170 -13.39 -8.71 4.54
N VAL A 171 -12.12 -8.27 4.51
CA VAL A 171 -10.98 -9.16 4.21
C VAL A 171 -10.84 -10.16 5.36
N LYS A 172 -10.90 -9.69 6.61
CA LYS A 172 -10.80 -10.55 7.80
C LYS A 172 -11.83 -11.68 7.83
N ILE A 173 -13.10 -11.39 7.54
CA ILE A 173 -14.17 -12.40 7.46
C ILE A 173 -13.86 -13.38 6.32
N THR A 174 -13.46 -12.87 5.15
CA THR A 174 -13.15 -13.73 3.99
C THR A 174 -11.98 -14.67 4.29
N VAL A 175 -10.90 -14.17 4.87
CA VAL A 175 -9.73 -14.95 5.27
C VAL A 175 -10.12 -16.01 6.30
N SER A 176 -10.93 -15.64 7.28
CA SER A 176 -11.42 -16.57 8.32
C SER A 176 -12.21 -17.73 7.70
N GLU A 177 -13.14 -17.45 6.79
CA GLU A 177 -13.89 -18.51 6.08
C GLU A 177 -13.00 -19.34 5.15
N TYR A 178 -12.07 -18.71 4.43
CA TYR A 178 -11.13 -19.38 3.52
C TYR A 178 -10.28 -20.42 4.24
N PHE A 179 -9.78 -20.09 5.43
CA PHE A 179 -9.02 -20.99 6.30
C PHE A 179 -9.90 -21.81 7.24
N LYS A 180 -11.22 -21.91 6.99
CA LYS A 180 -12.18 -22.71 7.78
C LYS A 180 -12.15 -22.38 9.27
N ASN A 181 -11.94 -21.10 9.60
CA ASN A 181 -11.79 -20.56 10.94
C ASN A 181 -10.60 -21.12 11.74
N ASP A 182 -9.53 -21.58 11.06
CA ASP A 182 -8.26 -21.85 11.70
C ASP A 182 -7.58 -20.54 12.12
N TYR A 183 -7.74 -20.18 13.39
CA TYR A 183 -7.20 -18.95 13.96
C TYR A 183 -5.70 -18.77 13.73
N LYS A 184 -4.91 -19.85 13.68
CA LYS A 184 -3.45 -19.74 13.51
C LYS A 184 -3.11 -19.38 12.06
N GLU A 185 -3.77 -20.00 11.09
CA GLU A 185 -3.56 -19.67 9.68
C GLU A 185 -4.06 -18.27 9.33
N VAL A 186 -5.19 -17.86 9.91
CA VAL A 186 -5.71 -16.48 9.77
C VAL A 186 -4.71 -15.47 10.32
N GLU A 187 -4.22 -15.69 11.54
CA GLU A 187 -3.23 -14.79 12.16
C GLU A 187 -1.95 -14.71 11.33
N ARG A 188 -1.43 -15.86 10.85
CA ARG A 188 -0.25 -15.90 9.97
C ARG A 188 -0.46 -15.12 8.69
N PHE A 189 -1.63 -15.27 8.05
CA PHE A 189 -1.97 -14.55 6.84
C PHE A 189 -2.02 -13.04 7.09
N GLU A 190 -2.74 -12.61 8.14
CA GLU A 190 -2.84 -11.19 8.51
C GLU A 190 -1.46 -10.58 8.81
N GLU A 191 -0.61 -11.28 9.57
CA GLU A 191 0.75 -10.84 9.87
C GLU A 191 1.63 -10.76 8.62
N GLN A 192 1.51 -11.72 7.70
CA GLN A 192 2.27 -11.72 6.46
C GLN A 192 1.89 -10.54 5.56
N VAL A 193 0.59 -10.29 5.38
CA VAL A 193 0.08 -9.13 4.64
C VAL A 193 0.55 -7.83 5.28
N GLN A 194 0.44 -7.72 6.61
CA GLN A 194 0.84 -6.51 7.33
C GLN A 194 2.34 -6.25 7.23
N LEU A 195 3.18 -7.29 7.27
CA LEU A 195 4.62 -7.15 7.10
C LEU A 195 4.99 -6.63 5.71
N ILE A 196 4.36 -7.16 4.65
CA ILE A 196 4.55 -6.69 3.27
C ILE A 196 4.15 -5.21 3.14
N LEU A 197 3.02 -4.81 3.73
CA LEU A 197 2.56 -3.41 3.70
C LEU A 197 3.47 -2.46 4.47
N LEU A 198 3.99 -2.87 5.63
CA LEU A 198 4.95 -2.07 6.40
C LEU A 198 6.28 -1.92 5.68
N GLN A 199 6.69 -2.93 4.93
CA GLN A 199 7.87 -2.85 4.11
C GLN A 199 7.67 -1.86 2.95
N GLU A 200 6.52 -1.94 2.28
CA GLU A 200 6.15 -1.01 1.22
C GLU A 200 6.11 0.44 1.72
N GLU A 201 5.53 0.66 2.91
CA GLU A 201 5.52 1.96 3.58
C GLU A 201 6.92 2.58 3.68
N PHE A 202 7.92 1.78 4.04
CA PHE A 202 9.30 2.24 4.09
C PHE A 202 9.81 2.70 2.72
N TYR A 203 9.58 1.89 1.66
CA TYR A 203 10.03 2.24 0.32
C TYR A 203 9.30 3.47 -0.22
N GLU A 204 8.02 3.64 0.08
CA GLU A 204 7.26 4.84 -0.27
C GLU A 204 7.88 6.09 0.38
N ILE A 205 8.13 6.04 1.69
CA ILE A 205 8.76 7.15 2.41
C ILE A 205 10.19 7.41 1.90
N LYS A 206 10.96 6.35 1.62
CA LYS A 206 12.29 6.43 1.03
C LYS A 206 12.26 7.14 -0.33
N ASN A 207 11.35 6.75 -1.21
CA ASN A 207 11.19 7.36 -2.53
C ASN A 207 10.75 8.83 -2.41
N MET A 208 9.75 9.14 -1.57
CA MET A 208 9.33 10.53 -1.34
C MET A 208 10.46 11.41 -0.80
N THR A 209 11.33 10.83 0.04
CA THR A 209 12.52 11.51 0.55
C THR A 209 13.57 11.74 -0.54
N TYR A 210 13.80 10.76 -1.41
CA TYR A 210 14.71 10.91 -2.55
C TYR A 210 14.21 11.90 -3.60
N ASP A 211 12.90 11.89 -3.88
CA ASP A 211 12.26 12.84 -4.78
C ASP A 211 12.42 14.28 -4.27
N LEU A 212 12.49 14.47 -2.95
CA LEU A 212 12.81 15.78 -2.36
C LEU A 212 14.31 16.09 -2.50
N TRP A 213 15.20 15.12 -2.26
CA TRP A 213 16.65 15.29 -2.37
C TRP A 213 17.14 15.54 -3.79
N SER A 214 16.40 15.13 -4.79
CA SER A 214 16.75 15.33 -6.20
C SER A 214 16.42 16.72 -6.74
N LEU A 215 15.67 17.54 -5.98
CA LEU A 215 15.30 18.90 -6.36
C LEU A 215 16.46 19.88 -6.16
N GLU A 216 16.57 20.88 -7.04
CA GLU A 216 17.56 21.94 -6.90
C GLU A 216 17.25 22.86 -5.71
N SER A 217 18.26 23.50 -5.12
CA SER A 217 18.12 24.29 -3.87
C SER A 217 17.10 25.43 -3.95
N ASP A 218 16.89 25.99 -5.13
CA ASP A 218 15.93 27.08 -5.34
C ASP A 218 14.50 26.55 -5.60
N GLU A 219 14.37 25.37 -6.22
CA GLU A 219 13.09 24.66 -6.36
C GLU A 219 12.58 24.18 -5.00
N VAL A 220 13.49 23.68 -4.15
CA VAL A 220 13.18 23.29 -2.77
C VAL A 220 12.58 24.48 -2.02
N LYS A 221 13.20 25.67 -2.07
CA LYS A 221 12.66 26.86 -1.40
C LYS A 221 11.25 27.24 -1.85
N LEU A 222 10.97 27.22 -3.16
CA LEU A 222 9.65 27.52 -3.70
C LEU A 222 8.60 26.44 -3.35
N LEU A 223 8.99 25.17 -3.35
CA LEU A 223 8.10 24.06 -2.97
C LEU A 223 7.80 24.06 -1.47
N LEU A 224 8.69 24.57 -0.64
CA LEU A 224 8.48 24.69 0.81
C LEU A 224 7.51 25.80 1.21
N GLU A 225 7.21 26.72 0.28
CA GLU A 225 6.10 27.68 0.45
C GLU A 225 4.73 27.02 0.21
N ASP A 226 4.68 25.83 -0.40
CA ASP A 226 3.44 25.05 -0.57
C ASP A 226 3.04 24.42 0.79
N PRO A 227 1.89 24.81 1.37
CA PRO A 227 1.44 24.29 2.66
C PRO A 227 1.25 22.76 2.68
N ASN A 228 0.92 22.14 1.54
CA ASN A 228 0.74 20.69 1.46
C ASN A 228 2.09 19.95 1.55
N ILE A 229 3.11 20.49 0.88
CA ILE A 229 4.47 19.94 0.93
C ILE A 229 5.02 20.13 2.35
N HIS A 230 4.80 21.29 2.94
CA HIS A 230 5.13 21.54 4.34
C HIS A 230 4.44 20.52 5.26
N GLN A 231 3.13 20.33 5.15
CA GLN A 231 2.42 19.37 5.97
C GLN A 231 2.99 17.94 5.83
N THR A 232 3.18 17.47 4.59
CA THR A 232 3.64 16.10 4.37
C THR A 232 5.06 15.87 4.87
N PHE A 233 6.01 16.78 4.60
CA PHE A 233 7.40 16.58 5.01
C PHE A 233 7.69 16.96 6.47
N TYR A 234 6.97 17.93 7.04
CA TYR A 234 7.24 18.39 8.41
C TYR A 234 6.45 17.64 9.47
N GLN A 235 5.29 17.11 9.10
CA GLN A 235 4.39 16.49 10.06
C GLN A 235 4.18 15.01 9.74
N GLU A 236 3.83 14.69 8.50
CA GLU A 236 3.36 13.35 8.15
C GLU A 236 4.51 12.34 8.03
N ILE A 237 5.57 12.63 7.26
CA ILE A 237 6.71 11.72 7.08
C ILE A 237 7.44 11.43 8.41
N PRO A 238 7.81 12.42 9.25
CA PRO A 238 8.45 12.16 10.53
C PRO A 238 7.56 11.30 11.45
N LYS A 239 6.26 11.60 11.48
CA LYS A 239 5.28 10.81 12.24
C LYS A 239 5.15 9.39 11.71
N ARG A 240 5.09 9.21 10.39
CA ARG A 240 5.08 7.89 9.74
C ARG A 240 6.34 7.11 10.12
N PHE A 241 7.54 7.70 10.10
CA PHE A 241 8.77 7.07 10.58
C PHE A 241 8.68 6.60 12.04
N GLN A 242 8.19 7.46 12.93
CA GLN A 242 8.02 7.14 14.35
C GLN A 242 7.00 6.01 14.57
N GLU A 243 5.97 5.92 13.74
CA GLU A 243 4.92 4.92 13.88
C GLU A 243 5.25 3.58 13.22
N PHE A 244 5.81 3.58 11.99
CA PHE A 244 5.98 2.34 11.23
C PHE A 244 7.18 1.54 11.71
N PHE A 245 8.30 2.19 12.08
CA PHE A 245 9.53 1.47 12.37
C PHE A 245 9.42 0.57 13.61
N PRO A 246 8.89 1.04 14.76
CA PRO A 246 8.66 0.16 15.91
C PRO A 246 7.70 -0.98 15.57
N LYS A 247 6.60 -0.68 14.84
CA LYS A 247 5.63 -1.69 14.41
C LYS A 247 6.27 -2.78 13.54
N PHE A 248 7.10 -2.39 12.58
CA PHE A 248 7.83 -3.33 11.73
C PHE A 248 8.80 -4.19 12.54
N LYS A 249 9.62 -3.56 13.38
CA LYS A 249 10.62 -4.24 14.21
C LYS A 249 9.97 -5.25 15.17
N ASP A 250 8.91 -4.86 15.86
CA ASP A 250 8.19 -5.71 16.81
C ASP A 250 7.55 -6.91 16.09
N MET A 251 6.93 -6.66 14.93
CA MET A 251 6.30 -7.70 14.12
C MET A 251 7.35 -8.70 13.59
N TYR A 252 8.45 -8.19 13.03
CA TYR A 252 9.56 -9.01 12.57
C TYR A 252 10.09 -9.92 13.68
N LEU A 253 10.43 -9.35 14.84
CA LEU A 253 10.99 -10.10 15.98
C LEU A 253 9.99 -11.12 16.52
N ARG A 254 8.69 -10.80 16.52
CA ARG A 254 7.64 -11.73 16.93
C ARG A 254 7.56 -12.92 15.97
N ILE A 255 7.51 -12.67 14.66
CA ILE A 255 7.40 -13.72 13.63
C ILE A 255 8.65 -14.61 13.62
N ASP A 256 9.85 -14.01 13.62
CA ASP A 256 11.11 -14.77 13.57
C ASP A 256 11.26 -15.75 14.74
N LYS A 257 10.73 -15.41 15.92
CA LYS A 257 10.77 -16.28 17.11
C LYS A 257 9.75 -17.42 17.10
N ARG A 258 8.75 -17.43 16.22
CA ARG A 258 7.66 -18.43 16.24
C ARG A 258 8.10 -19.84 15.83
N GLY A 259 9.09 -19.97 14.95
CA GLY A 259 9.58 -21.27 14.48
C GLY A 259 8.59 -22.05 13.60
N ASP A 260 7.60 -21.38 13.00
CA ASP A 260 6.60 -21.97 12.10
C ASP A 260 6.84 -21.64 10.61
N SER A 261 5.86 -21.99 9.75
CA SER A 261 5.92 -21.74 8.31
C SER A 261 6.13 -20.27 7.94
N LEU A 262 5.52 -19.34 8.68
CA LEU A 262 5.70 -17.90 8.44
C LEU A 262 7.12 -17.45 8.83
N SER A 263 7.64 -17.95 9.95
CA SER A 263 9.03 -17.68 10.34
C SER A 263 10.04 -18.24 9.32
N ASN A 264 9.78 -19.43 8.76
CA ASN A 264 10.63 -20.02 7.72
C ASN A 264 10.58 -19.21 6.43
N TRP A 265 9.38 -18.80 6.01
CA TRP A 265 9.21 -17.90 4.87
C TRP A 265 9.98 -16.58 5.07
N LEU A 266 9.93 -16.01 6.28
CA LEU A 266 10.62 -14.77 6.62
C LEU A 266 12.14 -14.92 6.58
N ARG A 267 12.68 -16.02 7.12
CA ARG A 267 14.13 -16.30 7.13
C ARG A 267 14.70 -16.57 5.74
N ASN A 268 13.88 -17.04 4.80
CA ASN A 268 14.27 -17.20 3.40
C ASN A 268 14.44 -15.87 2.66
N GLN A 269 14.18 -14.73 3.32
CA GLN A 269 14.35 -13.40 2.73
C GLN A 269 15.76 -12.87 3.06
N ASN A 270 16.68 -12.93 2.08
CA ASN A 270 18.11 -12.70 2.29
C ASN A 270 18.52 -11.26 2.72
N GLU A 271 17.64 -10.26 2.60
CA GLU A 271 18.01 -8.84 2.78
C GLU A 271 17.41 -8.16 4.02
N ILE A 272 16.84 -8.91 4.95
CA ILE A 272 16.22 -8.30 6.14
C ILE A 272 17.22 -7.53 7.03
N PRO A 273 18.43 -8.04 7.33
CA PRO A 273 19.39 -7.25 8.10
C PRO A 273 19.74 -5.92 7.42
N LEU A 274 19.91 -5.94 6.09
CA LEU A 274 20.16 -4.74 5.29
C LEU A 274 18.97 -3.77 5.34
N PHE A 275 17.74 -4.29 5.41
CA PHE A 275 16.54 -3.48 5.54
C PHE A 275 16.50 -2.67 6.83
N PHE A 276 16.90 -3.25 7.98
CA PHE A 276 17.00 -2.52 9.24
C PHE A 276 18.04 -1.39 9.17
N ASP A 277 19.22 -1.68 8.62
CA ASP A 277 20.27 -0.67 8.44
C ASP A 277 19.83 0.46 7.50
N GLN A 278 19.09 0.14 6.44
CA GLN A 278 18.53 1.12 5.52
C GLN A 278 17.52 2.05 6.21
N ILE A 279 16.67 1.52 7.10
CA ILE A 279 15.70 2.34 7.84
C ILE A 279 16.41 3.33 8.78
N GLU A 280 17.36 2.85 9.57
CA GLU A 280 18.10 3.72 10.50
C GLU A 280 18.92 4.78 9.74
N LYS A 281 19.56 4.40 8.63
CA LYS A 281 20.29 5.33 7.78
C LYS A 281 19.37 6.38 7.16
N LEU A 282 18.22 5.97 6.62
CA LEU A 282 17.25 6.90 6.05
C LEU A 282 16.71 7.86 7.12
N ARG A 283 16.38 7.35 8.31
CA ARG A 283 15.95 8.18 9.45
C ARG A 283 17.02 9.20 9.84
N GLY A 284 18.28 8.77 9.96
CA GLY A 284 19.41 9.65 10.26
C GLY A 284 19.61 10.73 9.20
N ASN A 285 19.63 10.34 7.93
CA ASN A 285 19.78 11.27 6.80
C ASN A 285 18.63 12.28 6.73
N PHE A 286 17.40 11.82 6.93
CA PHE A 286 16.21 12.68 6.95
C PHE A 286 16.32 13.72 8.07
N MET A 287 16.70 13.32 9.28
CA MET A 287 16.89 14.24 10.42
C MET A 287 18.02 15.25 10.18
N GLN A 288 19.13 14.82 9.56
CA GLN A 288 20.24 15.71 9.22
C GLN A 288 19.87 16.71 8.13
N MET A 289 19.20 16.26 7.07
CA MET A 289 18.68 17.14 6.02
C MET A 289 17.70 18.15 6.61
N TYR A 290 16.79 17.70 7.45
CA TYR A 290 15.82 18.58 8.10
C TYR A 290 16.54 19.70 8.89
N LYS A 291 17.59 19.34 9.64
CA LYS A 291 18.42 20.31 10.35
C LYS A 291 19.17 21.25 9.40
N SER A 292 19.70 20.76 8.27
CA SER A 292 20.51 21.57 7.35
C SER A 292 19.69 22.54 6.51
N ILE A 293 18.51 22.13 6.04
CA ILE A 293 17.64 22.98 5.21
C ILE A 293 16.88 23.99 6.09
N PHE A 294 16.50 23.59 7.32
CA PHE A 294 15.55 24.37 8.13
C PHE A 294 16.09 24.92 9.43
N GLY A 295 17.29 24.52 9.87
CA GLY A 295 17.87 24.99 11.13
C GLY A 295 17.12 24.54 12.39
N ILE A 296 16.17 23.61 12.29
CA ILE A 296 15.35 23.10 13.40
C ILE A 296 15.78 21.66 13.70
N GLU A 297 16.00 21.34 14.97
CA GLU A 297 16.15 19.95 15.41
C GLU A 297 14.77 19.32 15.66
N LEU A 298 14.44 18.28 14.90
CA LEU A 298 13.32 17.40 15.26
C LEU A 298 13.69 16.67 16.55
N LYS A 299 12.86 16.83 17.60
CA LYS A 299 13.06 16.10 18.85
C LYS A 299 12.86 14.61 18.60
N THR A 300 13.90 13.81 18.84
CA THR A 300 13.76 12.37 19.03
C THR A 300 12.93 12.13 20.29
N VAL A 301 11.78 11.48 20.15
CA VAL A 301 11.02 10.87 21.26
C VAL A 301 11.15 9.37 21.11
#